data_AF-A0A947NA92-F1
#
_entry.id   AF-A0A947NA92-F1
#
_cell.length_a   1.000
_cell.length_b   1.000
_cell.length_c   1.000
_cell.angle_alpha   90.00
_cell.angle_beta   90.00
_cell.angle_gamma   90.00
#
_symmetry.space_group_name_H-M   'P 1'
#
loop_
_entity.id
_entity.type
_entity.pdbx_description
1 polymer ?
#
loop_
_entity_poly.entity_id
_entity_poly.type
_entity_poly.pdbx_seq_one_letter_code
_entity_poly.pdbx_strand_id
1 'polypeptide(L)' 'VDEGVQLHGGAGFMDEYPISRMYTDARITRIFAGSSEIMKLIIGRDLYSDKFVSFFE' A
#
# COMPACT_ATOMS: atom_id res chain seq x y z
N VAL A 1 8.20 -0.24 -8.37
CA VAL A 1 7.82 -1.64 -8.70
C VAL A 1 7.01 -1.70 -9.97
N ASP A 2 5.95 -0.89 -10.10
CA ASP A 2 5.13 -0.79 -11.32
C ASP A 2 5.95 -0.44 -12.58
N GLU A 3 6.79 0.60 -12.53
CA GLU A 3 7.73 0.91 -13.61
C GLU A 3 8.68 -0.25 -13.93
N GLY A 4 9.08 -1.02 -12.91
CA GLY A 4 9.91 -2.21 -13.09
C GLY A 4 9.19 -3.29 -13.87
N VAL A 5 7.90 -3.53 -13.61
CA VAL A 5 7.07 -4.45 -14.40
C VAL A 5 6.97 -3.94 -15.84
N GLN A 6 6.72 -2.63 -16.02
CA GLN A 6 6.60 -2.02 -17.34
C GLN A 6 7.86 -2.19 -18.21
N LEU A 7 9.05 -2.10 -17.62
CA LEU A 7 10.32 -2.34 -18.32
C LEU A 7 10.49 -3.78 -18.82
N HIS A 8 9.90 -4.75 -18.13
CA HIS A 8 9.91 -6.16 -18.54
C HIS A 8 8.77 -6.51 -19.51
N GLY A 9 7.86 -5.56 -19.78
CA GLY A 9 6.67 -5.77 -20.61
C GLY A 9 5.80 -6.93 -20.07
N GLY A 10 5.23 -7.73 -20.97
CA GLY A 10 4.40 -8.87 -20.59
C GLY A 10 5.14 -9.92 -19.75
N ALA A 11 6.45 -10.06 -19.95
CA ALA A 11 7.28 -10.99 -19.18
C ALA A 11 7.40 -10.58 -17.70
N GLY A 12 7.18 -9.30 -17.37
CA GLY A 12 7.17 -8.80 -15.99
C GLY A 12 6.07 -9.38 -15.10
N PHE A 13 5.07 -10.05 -15.70
CA PHE A 13 4.02 -10.78 -14.98
C PHE A 13 4.29 -12.28 -14.81
N MET A 14 5.40 -12.78 -15.35
CA MET A 14 5.76 -14.19 -15.26
C MET A 14 6.56 -14.46 -13.97
N ASP A 15 6.37 -15.63 -13.35
CA ASP A 15 7.01 -15.99 -12.06
C ASP A 15 8.53 -16.19 -12.18
N GLU A 16 9.05 -16.36 -13.39
CA GLU A 16 10.48 -16.46 -13.71
C GLU A 16 11.24 -15.14 -13.47
N TYR A 17 10.55 -14.00 -13.48
CA TYR A 17 11.14 -12.70 -13.20
C TYR A 17 10.79 -12.25 -11.77
N PRO A 18 11.77 -11.90 -10.92
CA PRO A 18 11.52 -11.48 -9.53
C PRO A 18 10.55 -10.30 -9.38
N ILE A 19 10.45 -9.46 -10.42
CA ILE A 19 9.59 -8.28 -10.42
C ILE A 19 8.10 -8.61 -10.28
N SER A 20 7.67 -9.79 -10.73
CA SER A 20 6.27 -10.23 -10.62
C SER A 20 5.86 -10.40 -9.16
N ARG A 21 6.68 -11.11 -8.36
CA ARG A 21 6.48 -11.26 -6.91
C ARG A 21 6.59 -9.95 -6.17
N MET A 22 7.58 -9.12 -6.50
CA MET A 22 7.70 -7.79 -5.88
C MET A 22 6.46 -6.94 -6.14
N TYR A 23 5.87 -7.03 -7.33
CA TYR A 23 4.63 -6.33 -7.66
C TYR A 23 3.44 -6.83 -6.85
N THR A 24 3.26 -8.15 -6.71
CA THR A 24 2.19 -8.71 -5.86
C THR A 24 2.38 -8.38 -4.39
N ASP A 25 3.60 -8.45 -3.89
CA ASP A 25 3.93 -8.12 -2.50
C ASP A 25 3.68 -6.63 -2.23
N ALA A 26 4.03 -5.75 -3.16
CA ALA A 26 3.73 -4.32 -3.02
C ALA A 26 2.22 -4.06 -2.95
N ARG A 27 1.37 -4.86 -3.62
CA ARG A 27 -0.08 -4.65 -3.62
C ARG A 27 -0.71 -4.88 -2.24
N ILE A 28 -0.16 -5.77 -1.41
CA ILE A 28 -0.70 -6.10 -0.07
C ILE A 28 -0.50 -4.97 0.95
N THR A 29 0.48 -4.08 0.74
CA THR A 29 0.80 -2.98 1.65
C THR A 29 -0.38 -2.04 1.90
N ARG A 30 -1.31 -1.95 0.94
CA ARG A 30 -2.50 -1.09 1.02
C ARG A 30 -3.63 -1.67 1.89
N ILE A 31 -3.49 -2.90 2.41
CA ILE A 31 -4.53 -3.59 3.19
C ILE A 31 -4.04 -4.20 4.51
N PHE A 32 -2.76 -4.53 4.66
CA PHE A 32 -2.25 -5.40 5.72
C PHE A 32 -2.59 -4.93 7.15
N ALA A 33 -2.06 -3.79 7.58
CA ALA A 33 -2.24 -3.25 8.93
C ALA A 33 -3.33 -2.16 8.98
N GLY A 34 -4.37 -2.33 8.18
CA GLY A 34 -5.38 -1.31 7.91
C GLY A 34 -5.34 -0.87 6.46
N SER A 35 -6.53 -0.69 5.87
CA SER A 35 -6.59 -0.23 4.49
C SER A 35 -6.10 1.22 4.39
N SER A 36 -5.57 1.60 3.23
CA SER A 36 -5.17 2.99 2.97
C SER A 36 -6.27 4.00 3.30
N GLU A 37 -7.54 3.64 3.10
CA GLU A 37 -8.70 4.48 3.42
C GLU A 37 -8.91 4.62 4.93
N ILE A 38 -8.78 3.54 5.70
CA ILE A 38 -8.86 3.60 7.17
C ILE A 38 -7.71 4.44 7.73
N MET A 39 -6.50 4.27 7.20
CA MET A 39 -5.34 5.09 7.62
C MET A 39 -5.57 6.57 7.34
N LYS A 40 -6.10 6.92 6.16
CA LYS A 40 -6.49 8.31 5.83
C LYS A 40 -7.59 8.83 6.75
N LEU A 41 -8.57 8.00 7.11
CA LEU A 41 -9.63 8.36 8.06
C LEU A 41 -9.07 8.63 9.46
N ILE A 42 -8.13 7.82 9.95
CA ILE A 42 -7.45 8.02 11.23
C ILE A 42 -6.70 9.36 11.21
N ILE A 43 -5.87 9.59 10.18
CA ILE A 43 -5.14 10.86 10.03
C ILE A 43 -6.10 12.05 9.93
N GLY A 44 -7.20 11.92 9.17
CA GLY A 44 -8.20 12.99 9.06
C GLY A 44 -8.90 13.29 10.39
N ARG A 45 -9.21 12.27 11.20
CA ARG A 45 -9.78 12.48 12.53
C ARG A 45 -8.79 13.15 13.47
N ASP A 46 -7.54 12.74 13.42
CA ASP A 46 -6.45 13.31 14.21
C ASP A 46 -6.23 14.79 13.89
N LEU A 47 -6.25 15.16 12.61
CA LEU A 47 -6.02 16.54 12.19
C LEU A 47 -7.22 17.48 12.41
N TYR A 48 -8.46 16.96 12.36
CA TYR A 48 -9.66 17.81 12.27
C TYR A 48 -10.70 17.58 13.37
N SER A 49 -10.52 16.62 14.28
CA SER A 49 -11.51 16.33 15.32
C SER A 49 -11.02 16.68 16.71
N ASP A 50 -11.68 17.66 17.35
CA ASP A 50 -11.40 18.06 18.74
C ASP A 50 -11.67 16.96 19.78
N LYS A 51 -12.33 15.86 19.39
CA LYS A 51 -12.76 14.77 20.28
C LYS A 51 -12.02 13.45 20.03
N PHE A 52 -11.15 13.40 19.02
CA PHE A 52 -10.41 12.19 18.71
C PHE A 52 -9.18 12.10 19.63
N VAL A 53 -9.10 11.03 20.40
CA VAL A 53 -7.90 10.70 21.19
C VAL A 53 -7.09 9.72 20.36
N SER A 54 -5.90 10.15 19.93
CA SER A 54 -4.98 9.29 19.19
C SER A 54 -4.53 8.15 20.11
N PHE A 55 -4.45 6.93 19.56
CA PHE A 55 -3.91 5.77 20.27
C PHE A 55 -2.40 5.87 20.57
N PHE A 56 -1.74 6.92 20.08
CA PHE A 56 -0.32 7.19 20.29
C PHE A 56 -0.05 8.22 21.40
N GLU A 57 -1.08 8.63 22.16
CA GLU A 57 -0.90 9.24 23.49
C GLU A 57 -0.79 8.19 24.60
#